data_AF-A0A3A8N2Z7-F1
#
_entry.id   AF-A0A3A8N2Z7-F1
#
_cell.length_a   1.000
_cell.length_b   1.000
_cell.length_c   1.000
_cell.angle_alpha   90.00
_cell.angle_beta   90.00
_cell.angle_gamma   90.00
#
_symmetry.space_group_name_H-M   'P 1'
#
loop_
_entity.id
_entity.type
_entity.pdbx_description
1 polymer ?
#
loop_
_entity_poly.entity_id
_entity_poly.type
_entity_poly.pdbx_seq_one_letter_code
_entity_poly.pdbx_strand_id
1 'polypeptide(L)'
;MSRVPATHQALTHEQLRTRLGETARTTFARTDEAPTWNPLAYAAPSSVDLGRGVLDSVALALHVLWTYQQAWAEEGFLATARLEDSVSKLLGHIGYRPSPGTAAVGLQHFRCKANVRGTLPAGFAVTSAAEGEEAAATFETLAPLRLLPELNELRAFLPPRVDSGPGPGPRPGGG
;
A
#
# COMPACT_ATOMS: atom_id res chain seq x y z
N MET A 1 -8.36 0.87 12.24
CA MET A 1 -9.79 1.20 12.40
C MET A 1 -10.29 1.79 11.09
N SER A 2 -11.40 1.28 10.53
CA SER A 2 -11.98 1.82 9.29
C SER A 2 -12.39 3.28 9.50
N ARG A 3 -12.04 4.17 8.56
CA ARG A 3 -12.41 5.61 8.61
C ARG A 3 -13.74 5.87 7.88
N VAL A 4 -14.44 4.83 7.47
CA VAL A 4 -15.78 4.94 6.89
C VAL A 4 -16.75 5.47 7.95
N PRO A 5 -17.58 6.49 7.64
CA PRO A 5 -18.57 7.02 8.57
C PRO A 5 -19.45 5.89 9.11
N ALA A 6 -19.84 5.98 10.39
CA ALA A 6 -20.61 4.94 11.06
C ALA A 6 -21.94 4.59 10.33
N THR A 7 -22.51 5.54 9.58
CA THR A 7 -23.71 5.33 8.76
C THR A 7 -23.52 4.36 7.60
N HIS A 8 -22.28 4.15 7.14
CA HIS A 8 -21.94 3.27 6.03
C HIS A 8 -21.30 1.96 6.48
N GLN A 9 -21.15 1.75 7.79
CA GLN A 9 -20.64 0.50 8.33
C GLN A 9 -21.70 -0.60 8.23
N ALA A 10 -21.26 -1.79 7.82
CA ALA A 10 -22.06 -2.97 7.69
C ALA A 10 -22.61 -3.40 9.03
N LEU A 11 -23.92 -3.57 9.06
CA LEU A 11 -24.62 -4.15 10.18
C LEU A 11 -24.48 -5.67 10.13
N THR A 12 -24.41 -6.27 11.31
CA THR A 12 -24.48 -7.72 11.42
C THR A 12 -25.86 -8.22 10.97
N HIS A 13 -25.93 -9.48 10.55
CA HIS A 13 -27.19 -10.11 10.21
C HIS A 13 -28.23 -9.99 11.33
N GLU A 14 -27.83 -10.17 12.60
CA GLU A 14 -28.73 -10.02 13.75
C GLU A 14 -29.28 -8.59 13.91
N GLN A 15 -28.42 -7.58 13.71
CA GLN A 15 -28.84 -6.17 13.74
C GLN A 15 -29.83 -5.87 12.61
N LEU A 16 -29.59 -6.39 11.40
CA LEU A 16 -30.48 -6.24 10.25
C LEU A 16 -31.83 -6.92 10.49
N ARG A 17 -31.82 -8.17 10.98
CA ARG A 17 -33.03 -8.92 11.33
C ARG A 17 -33.86 -8.17 12.38
N THR A 18 -33.20 -7.58 13.37
CA THR A 18 -33.85 -6.80 14.43
C THR A 18 -34.48 -5.52 13.87
N ARG A 19 -33.72 -4.72 13.10
CA ARG A 19 -34.23 -3.48 12.47
C ARG A 19 -35.38 -3.75 11.50
N LEU A 20 -35.28 -4.80 10.69
CA LEU A 20 -36.36 -5.21 9.78
C LEU A 20 -37.60 -5.65 10.57
N GLY A 21 -37.45 -6.40 11.66
CA GLY A 21 -38.55 -6.77 12.54
C GLY A 21 -39.23 -5.56 13.20
N GLU A 22 -38.46 -4.59 13.69
CA GLU A 22 -38.98 -3.32 14.24
C GLU A 22 -39.74 -2.50 13.18
N THR A 23 -39.18 -2.43 11.97
CA THR A 23 -39.79 -1.72 10.83
C THR A 23 -41.07 -2.43 10.37
N ALA A 24 -41.06 -3.75 10.28
CA ALA A 24 -42.24 -4.55 9.94
C ALA A 24 -43.35 -4.34 10.98
N ARG A 25 -43.02 -4.47 12.28
CA ARG A 25 -43.99 -4.25 13.37
C ARG A 25 -44.64 -2.87 13.29
N THR A 26 -43.84 -1.82 13.07
CA THR A 26 -44.38 -0.44 12.98
C THR A 26 -45.20 -0.21 11.72
N THR A 27 -44.81 -0.80 10.59
CA THR A 27 -45.53 -0.66 9.31
C THR A 27 -46.85 -1.43 9.31
N PHE A 28 -46.85 -2.67 9.79
CA PHE A 28 -48.06 -3.50 9.85
C PHE A 28 -49.03 -3.05 10.94
N ALA A 29 -48.53 -2.49 12.06
CA ALA A 29 -49.39 -1.87 13.07
C ALA A 29 -50.16 -0.63 12.58
N ARG A 30 -49.69 0.03 11.52
CA ARG A 30 -50.40 1.16 10.90
C ARG A 30 -51.50 0.72 9.92
N THR A 31 -51.49 -0.55 9.53
CA THR A 31 -52.35 -1.05 8.45
C THR A 31 -53.51 -1.90 8.98
N ASP A 32 -53.41 -2.41 10.21
CA ASP A 32 -54.36 -3.33 10.81
C ASP A 32 -54.79 -2.82 12.20
N GLU A 33 -56.08 -2.93 12.56
CA GLU A 33 -56.60 -2.43 13.85
C GLU A 33 -56.16 -3.30 15.05
N ALA A 34 -55.56 -4.48 14.82
CA ALA A 34 -54.91 -5.28 15.86
C ALA A 34 -53.81 -6.21 15.28
N PRO A 35 -52.55 -5.74 15.13
CA PRO A 35 -51.46 -6.60 14.63
C PRO A 35 -51.11 -7.67 15.68
N THR A 36 -51.60 -8.89 15.50
CA THR A 36 -51.29 -10.05 16.38
C THR A 36 -49.89 -10.60 16.13
N TRP A 37 -49.29 -10.32 14.97
CA TRP A 37 -47.97 -10.81 14.62
C TRP A 37 -46.85 -9.92 15.17
N ASN A 38 -46.00 -10.51 16.03
CA ASN A 38 -44.80 -9.87 16.55
C ASN A 38 -43.55 -10.57 15.99
N PRO A 39 -42.88 -10.00 14.97
CA PRO A 39 -41.68 -10.61 14.35
C PRO A 39 -40.47 -10.69 15.28
N LEU A 40 -40.49 -9.98 16.41
CA LEU A 40 -39.43 -10.00 17.42
C LEU A 40 -39.72 -10.97 18.58
N ALA A 41 -40.92 -11.54 18.64
CA ALA A 41 -41.27 -12.51 19.68
C ALA A 41 -40.41 -13.77 19.55
N TYR A 42 -40.14 -14.41 20.68
CA TYR A 42 -39.54 -15.73 20.70
C TYR A 42 -40.53 -16.74 20.10
N ALA A 43 -40.13 -17.41 19.03
CA ALA A 43 -40.88 -18.52 18.45
C ALA A 43 -40.35 -19.82 19.07
N ALA A 44 -41.24 -20.69 19.56
CA ALA A 44 -40.84 -22.03 19.99
C ALA A 44 -40.22 -22.78 18.78
N PRO A 45 -39.26 -23.69 18.99
CA PRO A 45 -38.59 -24.40 17.88
C PRO A 45 -39.53 -25.15 16.91
N SER A 46 -40.74 -25.49 17.35
CA SER A 46 -41.78 -26.17 16.57
C SER A 46 -42.74 -25.23 15.83
N SER A 47 -42.69 -23.92 16.08
CA SER A 47 -43.57 -22.96 15.42
C SER A 47 -42.92 -22.42 14.15
N VAL A 48 -43.55 -22.68 13.01
CA VAL A 48 -43.13 -22.14 11.70
C VAL A 48 -43.75 -20.76 11.51
N ASP A 49 -42.91 -19.72 11.58
CA ASP A 49 -43.28 -18.35 11.25
C ASP A 49 -42.69 -17.97 9.89
N LEU A 50 -43.51 -18.09 8.84
CA LEU A 50 -43.10 -17.77 7.47
C LEU A 50 -42.76 -16.29 7.29
N GLY A 51 -43.44 -15.39 8.00
CA GLY A 51 -43.15 -13.96 7.96
C GLY A 51 -41.74 -13.68 8.48
N ARG A 52 -41.38 -14.32 9.60
CA ARG A 52 -40.02 -14.24 10.14
C ARG A 52 -39.00 -14.86 9.21
N GLY A 53 -39.30 -16.01 8.58
CA GLY A 53 -38.43 -16.63 7.58
C GLY A 53 -38.14 -15.72 6.39
N VAL A 54 -39.15 -15.00 5.89
CA VAL A 54 -38.97 -13.99 4.84
C VAL A 54 -38.06 -12.85 5.32
N LEU A 55 -38.33 -12.28 6.50
CA LEU A 55 -37.48 -11.22 7.06
C LEU A 55 -36.03 -11.67 7.26
N ASP A 56 -35.82 -12.91 7.68
CA ASP A 56 -34.49 -13.49 7.87
C ASP A 56 -33.74 -13.67 6.54
N SER A 57 -34.42 -14.19 5.51
CA SER A 57 -33.86 -14.33 4.17
C SER A 57 -33.45 -12.97 3.57
N VAL A 58 -34.26 -11.93 3.77
CA VAL A 58 -33.96 -10.57 3.33
C VAL A 58 -32.82 -9.98 4.16
N ALA A 59 -32.80 -10.19 5.48
CA ALA A 59 -31.71 -9.74 6.34
C ALA A 59 -30.37 -10.37 5.92
N LEU A 60 -30.36 -11.64 5.55
CA LEU A 60 -29.17 -12.34 5.04
C LEU A 60 -28.71 -11.74 3.71
N ALA A 61 -29.62 -11.55 2.76
CA ALA A 61 -29.29 -10.94 1.46
C ALA A 61 -28.72 -9.52 1.62
N LEU A 62 -29.34 -8.70 2.49
CA LEU A 62 -28.87 -7.35 2.80
C LEU A 62 -27.51 -7.37 3.51
N HIS A 63 -27.26 -8.32 4.40
CA HIS A 63 -25.98 -8.44 5.09
C HIS A 63 -24.83 -8.68 4.11
N VAL A 64 -25.03 -9.60 3.17
CA VAL A 64 -24.04 -9.88 2.11
C VAL A 64 -23.84 -8.65 1.23
N LEU A 65 -24.93 -8.06 0.74
CA LEU A 65 -24.88 -6.89 -0.14
C LEU A 65 -24.16 -5.71 0.53
N TRP A 66 -24.51 -5.39 1.77
CA TRP A 66 -23.91 -4.27 2.50
C TRP A 66 -22.43 -4.50 2.76
N THR A 67 -22.02 -5.73 3.09
CA THR A 67 -20.61 -6.07 3.27
C THR A 67 -19.79 -5.74 2.01
N TYR A 68 -20.29 -6.08 0.83
CA TYR A 68 -19.64 -5.70 -0.44
C TYR A 68 -19.69 -4.20 -0.71
N GLN A 69 -20.80 -3.52 -0.41
CA GLN A 69 -20.88 -2.07 -0.60
C GLN A 69 -19.91 -1.32 0.32
N GLN A 70 -19.75 -1.74 1.58
CA GLN A 70 -18.76 -1.14 2.47
C GLN A 70 -17.34 -1.34 1.91
N ALA A 71 -17.00 -2.57 1.49
CA ALA A 71 -15.67 -2.84 0.91
C ALA A 71 -15.42 -1.96 -0.32
N TRP A 72 -16.40 -1.82 -1.20
CA TRP A 72 -16.28 -0.96 -2.38
C TRP A 72 -16.14 0.52 -2.03
N ALA A 73 -16.87 1.00 -1.02
CA ALA A 73 -16.75 2.37 -0.53
C ALA A 73 -15.38 2.64 0.13
N GLU A 74 -14.83 1.67 0.86
CA GLU A 74 -13.47 1.74 1.43
C GLU A 74 -12.42 1.93 0.34
N GLU A 75 -12.53 1.20 -0.77
CA GLU A 75 -11.62 1.30 -1.91
C GLU A 75 -11.75 2.61 -2.72
N GLY A 76 -12.87 3.33 -2.58
CA GLY A 76 -13.11 4.59 -3.30
C GLY A 76 -12.42 5.82 -2.71
N PHE A 77 -11.79 5.71 -1.53
CA PHE A 77 -11.15 6.83 -0.85
C PHE A 77 -9.74 6.49 -0.37
N LEU A 78 -8.79 7.38 -0.63
CA LEU A 78 -7.35 7.09 -0.47
C LEU A 78 -6.99 6.73 0.98
N ALA A 79 -7.64 7.34 1.98
CA ALA A 79 -7.36 7.06 3.37
C ALA A 79 -7.93 5.72 3.88
N THR A 80 -8.77 5.05 3.10
CA THR A 80 -9.43 3.78 3.47
C THR A 80 -9.11 2.63 2.52
N ALA A 81 -8.66 2.91 1.29
CA ALA A 81 -8.34 1.90 0.29
C ALA A 81 -7.23 0.96 0.78
N ARG A 82 -7.40 -0.35 0.52
CA ARG A 82 -6.42 -1.37 0.90
C ARG A 82 -5.78 -2.05 -0.32
N LEU A 83 -6.48 -2.11 -1.45
CA LEU A 83 -5.92 -2.70 -2.66
C LEU A 83 -4.93 -1.74 -3.29
N GLU A 84 -3.74 -2.25 -3.63
CA GLU A 84 -2.67 -1.48 -4.28
C GLU A 84 -3.16 -0.83 -5.58
N ASP A 85 -3.95 -1.56 -6.37
CA ASP A 85 -4.59 -1.06 -7.60
C ASP A 85 -5.51 0.14 -7.34
N SER A 86 -6.32 0.10 -6.28
CA SER A 86 -7.21 1.20 -5.92
C SER A 86 -6.42 2.44 -5.52
N VAL A 87 -5.40 2.25 -4.67
CA VAL A 87 -4.50 3.33 -4.24
C VAL A 87 -3.79 3.96 -5.45
N SER A 88 -3.24 3.13 -6.34
CA SER A 88 -2.55 3.57 -7.56
C SER A 88 -3.48 4.38 -8.47
N LYS A 89 -4.73 3.92 -8.69
CA LYS A 89 -5.75 4.66 -9.46
C LYS A 89 -6.10 6.00 -8.83
N LEU A 90 -6.35 6.01 -7.51
CA LEU A 90 -6.70 7.22 -6.77
C LEU A 90 -5.57 8.26 -6.78
N LEU A 91 -4.33 7.82 -6.58
CA LEU A 91 -3.15 8.69 -6.68
C LEU A 91 -2.91 9.18 -8.12
N GLY A 92 -3.19 8.34 -9.12
CA GLY A 92 -3.13 8.71 -10.53
C GLY A 92 -4.04 9.90 -10.86
N HIS A 93 -5.21 10.04 -10.21
CA HIS A 93 -6.10 11.19 -10.42
C HIS A 93 -5.50 12.53 -9.98
N ILE A 94 -4.56 12.55 -9.02
CA ILE A 94 -3.82 13.76 -8.62
C ILE A 94 -2.47 13.90 -9.37
N GLY A 95 -2.24 13.07 -10.38
CA GLY A 95 -1.00 13.05 -11.15
C GLY A 95 0.19 12.43 -10.41
N TYR A 96 -0.02 11.80 -9.25
CA TYR A 96 1.04 11.07 -8.56
C TYR A 96 1.26 9.72 -9.25
N ARG A 97 2.51 9.45 -9.58
CA ARG A 97 2.95 8.17 -10.12
C ARG A 97 3.94 7.54 -9.14
N PRO A 98 3.63 6.37 -8.56
CA PRO A 98 4.59 5.66 -7.72
C PRO A 98 5.90 5.43 -8.47
N SER A 99 7.02 5.55 -7.76
CA SER A 99 8.32 5.23 -8.34
C SER A 99 8.33 3.78 -8.82
N PRO A 100 8.84 3.51 -10.03
CA PRO A 100 8.99 2.14 -10.48
C PRO A 100 9.93 1.37 -9.55
N GLY A 101 9.82 0.03 -9.56
CA GLY A 101 10.84 -0.84 -8.97
C GLY A 101 12.20 -0.43 -9.52
N THR A 102 13.07 0.07 -8.64
CA THR A 102 14.36 0.62 -9.02
C THR A 102 15.42 -0.45 -8.81
N ALA A 103 16.21 -0.76 -9.85
CA ALA A 103 17.35 -1.67 -9.72
C ALA A 103 18.45 -1.02 -8.87
N ALA A 104 19.22 -1.84 -8.14
CA ALA A 104 20.40 -1.35 -7.45
C ALA A 104 21.45 -0.86 -8.48
N VAL A 105 22.11 0.26 -8.15
CA VAL A 105 23.14 0.89 -9.00
C VAL A 105 24.40 1.12 -8.17
N GLY A 106 25.55 0.83 -8.75
CA GLY A 106 26.85 1.03 -8.12
C GLY A 106 27.94 1.41 -9.12
N LEU A 107 29.11 1.78 -8.61
CA LEU A 107 30.31 2.05 -9.40
C LEU A 107 31.22 0.82 -9.39
N GLN A 108 31.61 0.34 -10.57
CA GLN A 108 32.53 -0.78 -10.74
C GLN A 108 33.81 -0.32 -11.44
N HIS A 109 34.96 -0.73 -10.90
CA HIS A 109 36.26 -0.50 -11.55
C HIS A 109 36.58 -1.62 -12.53
N PHE A 110 36.88 -1.26 -13.78
CA PHE A 110 37.29 -2.19 -14.84
C PHE A 110 38.75 -1.95 -15.18
N ARG A 111 39.58 -2.99 -15.07
CA ARG A 111 40.97 -2.95 -15.50
C ARG A 111 41.12 -3.66 -16.83
N CYS A 112 41.67 -2.97 -17.82
CA CYS A 112 41.91 -3.52 -19.16
C CYS A 112 43.38 -3.94 -19.36
N LYS A 113 43.67 -4.86 -20.28
CA LYS A 113 45.05 -5.27 -20.59
C LYS A 113 45.79 -4.14 -21.32
N ALA A 114 47.11 -4.07 -21.18
CA ALA A 114 47.95 -2.98 -21.70
C ALA A 114 47.78 -2.68 -23.21
N ASN A 115 47.44 -3.69 -24.01
CA ASN A 115 47.25 -3.59 -25.45
C ASN A 115 45.78 -3.47 -25.88
N VAL A 116 44.84 -3.38 -24.95
CA VAL A 116 43.40 -3.31 -25.25
C VAL A 116 42.95 -1.85 -25.18
N ARG A 117 42.72 -1.27 -26.35
CA ARG A 117 42.06 0.03 -26.51
C ARG A 117 40.75 -0.18 -27.23
N GLY A 118 39.66 0.36 -26.69
CA GLY A 118 38.34 0.14 -27.25
C GLY A 118 37.25 0.75 -26.40
N THR A 119 36.01 0.34 -26.67
CA THR A 119 34.84 0.76 -25.93
C THR A 119 34.17 -0.47 -25.34
N LEU A 120 34.03 -0.51 -24.02
CA LEU A 120 33.14 -1.45 -23.36
C LEU A 120 31.70 -0.97 -23.62
N PRO A 121 30.85 -1.77 -24.27
CA PRO A 121 29.49 -1.34 -24.58
C PRO A 121 28.65 -1.18 -23.30
N ALA A 122 27.56 -0.42 -23.40
CA ALA A 122 26.47 -0.53 -22.43
C ALA A 122 25.84 -1.94 -22.52
N GLY A 123 25.29 -2.45 -21.42
CA GLY A 123 24.77 -3.81 -21.33
C GLY A 123 25.85 -4.88 -21.04
N PHE A 124 27.08 -4.47 -20.70
CA PHE A 124 28.12 -5.43 -20.33
C PHE A 124 27.78 -6.04 -18.95
N ALA A 125 27.55 -7.35 -18.93
CA ALA A 125 27.11 -8.07 -17.75
C ALA A 125 28.23 -8.21 -16.70
N VAL A 126 27.90 -7.92 -15.44
CA VAL A 126 28.74 -8.10 -14.25
C VAL A 126 27.95 -8.89 -13.22
N THR A 127 28.42 -10.06 -12.85
CA THR A 127 27.77 -10.90 -11.84
C THR A 127 28.33 -10.61 -10.45
N SER A 128 27.44 -10.33 -9.50
CA SER A 128 27.76 -10.30 -8.08
C SER A 128 27.55 -11.69 -7.49
N ALA A 129 28.49 -12.14 -6.67
CA ALA A 129 28.31 -13.35 -5.87
C ALA A 129 27.23 -13.10 -4.80
N ALA A 130 26.58 -14.18 -4.36
CA ALA A 130 25.69 -14.16 -3.21
C ALA A 130 26.52 -13.94 -1.95
N GLU A 131 26.13 -12.99 -1.10
CA GLU A 131 26.77 -12.74 0.20
C GLU A 131 25.71 -12.69 1.31
N GLY A 132 25.81 -13.58 2.29
CA GLY A 132 24.83 -13.71 3.37
C GLY A 132 23.43 -14.08 2.87
N GLU A 133 22.46 -13.18 3.08
CA GLU A 133 21.07 -13.35 2.63
C GLU A 133 20.82 -12.79 1.21
N GLU A 134 21.80 -12.11 0.60
CA GLU A 134 21.66 -11.56 -0.74
C GLU A 134 21.89 -12.63 -1.81
N ALA A 135 20.93 -12.78 -2.71
CA ALA A 135 21.05 -13.69 -3.85
C ALA A 135 22.04 -13.14 -4.89
N ALA A 136 22.70 -14.04 -5.63
CA ALA A 136 23.53 -13.65 -6.76
C ALA A 136 22.70 -12.86 -7.79
N ALA A 137 23.24 -11.72 -8.22
CA ALA A 137 22.57 -10.81 -9.15
C ALA A 137 23.47 -10.49 -10.33
N THR A 138 22.88 -10.30 -11.50
CA THR A 138 23.59 -9.82 -12.69
C THR A 138 23.24 -8.35 -12.90
N PHE A 139 24.27 -7.52 -12.93
CA PHE A 139 24.21 -6.10 -13.24
C PHE A 139 24.70 -5.86 -14.67
N GLU A 140 24.39 -4.70 -15.21
CA GLU A 140 24.82 -4.29 -16.54
C GLU A 140 25.40 -2.88 -16.51
N THR A 141 26.39 -2.61 -17.37
CA THR A 141 26.91 -1.25 -17.56
C THR A 141 25.84 -0.35 -18.18
N LEU A 142 25.53 0.77 -17.53
CA LEU A 142 24.49 1.69 -17.98
C LEU A 142 24.88 2.51 -19.22
N ALA A 143 26.18 2.70 -19.44
CA ALA A 143 26.72 3.54 -20.51
C ALA A 143 28.00 2.91 -21.09
N PRO A 144 28.31 3.19 -22.37
CA PRO A 144 29.57 2.75 -22.95
C PRO A 144 30.76 3.44 -22.28
N LEU A 145 31.80 2.67 -21.98
CA LEU A 145 33.02 3.17 -21.32
C LEU A 145 34.21 3.03 -22.26
N ARG A 146 34.97 4.10 -22.47
CA ARG A 146 36.24 4.02 -23.21
C ARG A 146 37.30 3.38 -22.32
N LEU A 147 37.90 2.31 -22.82
CA LEU A 147 38.99 1.60 -22.16
C LEU A 147 40.32 2.22 -22.59
N LEU A 148 40.99 2.84 -21.63
CA LEU A 148 42.32 3.44 -21.78
C LEU A 148 43.24 2.78 -20.75
N PRO A 149 44.16 1.89 -21.17
CA PRO A 149 45.07 1.20 -20.26
C PRO A 149 45.90 2.14 -19.39
N GLU A 150 46.15 3.36 -19.87
CA GLU A 150 46.87 4.42 -19.17
C GLU A 150 46.14 4.89 -17.90
N LEU A 151 44.82 4.65 -17.83
CA LEU A 151 43.97 5.06 -16.70
C LEU A 151 43.76 3.96 -15.65
N ASN A 152 44.23 2.73 -15.90
CA ASN A 152 44.03 1.58 -15.00
C ASN A 152 44.55 1.83 -13.57
N GLU A 153 45.66 2.57 -13.46
CA GLU A 153 46.35 2.85 -12.20
C GLU A 153 46.34 4.36 -11.89
N LEU A 154 45.46 5.13 -12.56
CA LEU A 154 45.35 6.56 -12.32
C LEU A 154 44.87 6.80 -10.90
N ARG A 155 45.73 7.41 -10.09
CA ARG A 155 45.37 7.86 -8.75
C ARG A 155 44.89 9.29 -8.84
N ALA A 156 43.71 9.57 -8.28
CA ALA A 156 43.24 10.93 -8.12
C ALA A 156 44.25 11.72 -7.29
N PHE A 157 44.70 12.86 -7.80
CA PHE A 157 45.48 13.79 -7.02
C PHE A 157 44.56 14.37 -5.94
N LEU A 158 44.84 14.06 -4.68
CA LEU A 158 44.22 14.72 -3.54
C LEU A 158 45.16 15.84 -3.11
N PRO A 159 44.82 17.13 -3.30
CA PRO A 159 45.61 18.21 -2.76
C PRO A 159 45.72 18.05 -1.24
N PRO A 160 46.87 18.38 -0.63
CA PRO A 160 47.00 18.35 0.82
C PRO A 160 45.88 19.18 1.44
N ARG A 161 45.24 18.62 2.46
CA ARG A 161 44.24 19.34 3.23
C ARG A 161 44.92 20.62 3.73
N VAL A 162 44.38 21.77 3.36
CA VAL A 162 44.79 23.02 3.99
C VAL A 162 44.29 22.91 5.42
N ASP A 163 45.19 22.53 6.32
CA ASP A 163 44.92 22.62 7.74
C ASP A 163 44.65 24.09 8.01
N SER A 164 43.37 24.43 8.23
CA SER A 164 43.03 25.71 8.82
C SER A 164 43.75 25.75 10.15
N GLY A 165 44.83 26.55 10.21
CA GLY A 165 45.59 26.77 11.43
C GLY A 165 44.67 27.11 12.60
N PRO A 166 45.13 26.92 13.85
CA PRO A 166 44.30 27.05 15.04
C PRO A 166 43.53 28.37 14.97
N GLY A 167 42.20 28.26 14.96
CA GLY A 167 41.31 29.42 14.90
C GLY A 167 41.73 30.45 15.96
N PRO A 168 41.59 31.76 15.68
CA PRO A 168 42.05 32.80 16.58
C PRO A 168 41.45 32.56 17.97
N GLY A 169 42.33 32.35 18.96
CA GLY A 169 41.93 32.11 20.34
C GLY A 169 41.02 33.23 20.87
N PRO A 170 40.21 32.93 21.91
CA PRO A 170 39.24 33.89 22.41
C PRO A 170 39.96 35.16 22.85
N ARG A 171 39.51 36.30 22.29
CA ARG A 171 39.99 37.63 22.71
C ARG A 171 39.72 37.79 24.21
N PRO A 172 40.70 38.21 25.02
CA PRO A 172 40.46 38.49 26.43
C PRO A 172 39.47 39.66 26.54
N GLY A 173 38.35 39.42 27.20
CA GLY A 173 37.37 40.45 27.54
C GLY A 173 38.02 41.46 28.49
N GLY A 174 38.06 42.72 28.06
CA GLY A 174 38.46 43.84 28.90
C GLY A 174 37.25 44.55 29.49
N GLY A 175 37.38 44.93 30.77
CA GLY A 175 36.63 46.01 31.42
C GLY A 175 35.34 45.60 32.10
#